data_AF-A0A8T5AC94-F1
#
_entry.id   AF-A0A8T5AC94-F1
#
_cell.length_a   1.000
_cell.length_b   1.000
_cell.length_c   1.000
_cell.angle_alpha   90.00
_cell.angle_beta   90.00
_cell.angle_gamma   90.00
#
_symmetry.space_group_name_H-M   'P 1'
#
loop_
_entity.id
_entity.type
_entity.pdbx_description
1 polymer ?
#
loop_
_entity_poly.entity_id
_entity_poly.type
_entity_poly.pdbx_seq_one_letter_code
_entity_poly.pdbx_strand_id
1 'polypeptide(L)'
;MWLVILAFAAAISTVIWYSSAEDDKYMTNMLCLMLWGATIMALIDRVTGYLMEGGAFLELTPEAVALGFVMLTAAIILWEITLLIKDPKGVLSKKRKIIGGLEGK
;
A
#
# COMPACT_ATOMS: atom_id res chain seq x y z
N MET A 1 12.99 7.42 -9.19
CA MET A 1 11.94 6.57 -9.78
C MET A 1 10.77 6.30 -8.83
N TRP A 2 10.87 6.68 -7.55
CA TRP A 2 9.81 6.47 -6.56
C TRP A 2 8.42 6.95 -6.98
N LEU A 3 8.31 8.12 -7.62
CA LEU A 3 7.04 8.65 -8.12
C LEU A 3 6.35 7.67 -9.08
N VAL A 4 7.10 7.15 -10.05
CA VAL A 4 6.58 6.22 -11.06
C VAL A 4 6.21 4.88 -10.43
N ILE A 5 7.03 4.38 -9.50
CA ILE A 5 6.77 3.12 -8.79
C ILE A 5 5.49 3.22 -7.97
N LEU A 6 5.31 4.30 -7.19
CA LEU A 6 4.12 4.53 -6.38
C LEU A 6 2.88 4.73 -7.25
N ALA A 7 2.98 5.50 -8.33
CA ALA A 7 1.88 5.71 -9.27
C ALA A 7 1.42 4.41 -9.94
N PHE A 8 2.39 3.58 -10.37
CA PHE A 8 2.11 2.28 -10.96
C PHE A 8 1.44 1.33 -9.96
N ALA A 9 1.96 1.28 -8.73
CA ALA A 9 1.34 0.49 -7.65
C ALA A 9 -0.08 0.99 -7.32
N ALA A 10 -0.30 2.30 -7.27
CA ALA A 10 -1.62 2.89 -7.04
C ALA A 10 -2.61 2.52 -8.16
N ALA A 11 -2.16 2.54 -9.42
CA ALA A 11 -2.97 2.12 -10.56
C ALA A 11 -3.35 0.64 -10.47
N ILE A 12 -2.41 -0.26 -10.17
CA ILE A 12 -2.69 -1.69 -9.96
C ILE A 12 -3.67 -1.88 -8.79
N SER A 13 -3.42 -1.22 -7.66
CA SER A 13 -4.30 -1.30 -6.49
C SER A 13 -5.71 -0.82 -6.80
N THR A 14 -5.87 0.18 -7.66
CA THR A 14 -7.17 0.66 -8.15
C THR A 14 -7.87 -0.41 -8.98
N VAL A 15 -7.15 -1.09 -9.90
CA VAL A 15 -7.72 -2.19 -10.70
C VAL A 15 -8.18 -3.35 -9.83
N ILE A 16 -7.35 -3.74 -8.85
CA ILE A 16 -7.68 -4.81 -7.89
C ILE A 16 -8.90 -4.44 -7.06
N TRP A 17 -8.93 -3.22 -6.54
CA TRP A 17 -10.08 -2.70 -5.78
C TRP A 17 -11.35 -2.66 -6.63
N TYR A 18 -11.27 -2.14 -7.85
CA TYR A 18 -12.41 -2.04 -8.76
C TYR A 18 -13.00 -3.42 -9.10
N SER A 19 -12.13 -4.43 -9.26
CA SER A 19 -12.55 -5.82 -9.51
C SER A 19 -13.23 -6.48 -8.30
N SER A 20 -13.03 -5.95 -7.11
CA SER A 20 -13.59 -6.46 -5.85
C SER A 20 -14.54 -5.45 -5.18
N ALA A 21 -15.00 -4.43 -5.91
CA ALA A 21 -15.64 -3.24 -5.34
C ALA A 21 -16.98 -3.54 -4.63
N GLU A 22 -17.71 -4.57 -5.07
CA GLU A 22 -18.97 -4.98 -4.43
C GLU A 22 -18.77 -5.61 -3.05
N ASP A 23 -17.58 -6.16 -2.77
CA ASP A 23 -17.29 -6.92 -1.56
C ASP A 23 -15.80 -6.78 -1.21
N ASP A 24 -15.41 -5.57 -0.79
CA ASP A 24 -14.02 -5.19 -0.45
C ASP A 24 -13.56 -5.82 0.87
N LYS A 25 -13.58 -7.16 0.91
CA LYS A 25 -13.16 -8.01 2.03
C LYS A 25 -11.71 -7.82 2.41
N TYR A 26 -10.88 -7.32 1.51
CA TYR A 26 -9.45 -7.13 1.73
C TYR A 26 -9.10 -5.67 2.01
N MET A 27 -10.08 -4.78 2.17
CA MET A 27 -9.83 -3.35 2.40
C MET A 27 -8.84 -2.75 1.38
N THR A 28 -8.98 -3.17 0.13
CA THR A 28 -8.15 -2.71 -0.98
C THR A 28 -8.45 -1.25 -1.30
N ASN A 29 -9.61 -0.73 -0.90
CA ASN A 29 -9.90 0.71 -0.92
C ASN A 29 -8.88 1.52 -0.11
N MET A 30 -8.51 1.05 1.08
CA MET A 30 -7.57 1.71 1.97
C MET A 30 -6.16 1.68 1.37
N LEU A 31 -5.75 0.54 0.82
CA LEU A 31 -4.47 0.42 0.13
C LEU A 31 -4.38 1.39 -1.06
N CYS A 32 -5.45 1.46 -1.86
CA CYS A 32 -5.57 2.36 -2.99
C CYS A 32 -5.42 3.83 -2.56
N LEU A 33 -6.15 4.26 -1.52
CA LEU A 33 -6.06 5.62 -0.98
C LEU A 33 -4.66 5.94 -0.43
N MET A 34 -4.01 5.00 0.26
CA MET A 34 -2.65 5.20 0.76
C MET A 34 -1.64 5.36 -0.38
N LEU A 35 -1.72 4.53 -1.42
CA LEU A 35 -0.81 4.60 -2.56
C LEU A 35 -1.03 5.86 -3.41
N TRP A 36 -2.27 6.29 -3.62
CA TRP A 36 -2.55 7.57 -4.28
C TRP A 36 -2.08 8.76 -3.44
N GLY A 37 -2.30 8.73 -2.12
CA GLY A 37 -1.78 9.75 -1.21
C GLY A 37 -0.25 9.85 -1.27
N ALA A 38 0.46 8.72 -1.21
CA ALA A 38 1.90 8.67 -1.34
C ALA A 38 2.39 9.14 -2.72
N THR A 39 1.66 8.81 -3.78
CA THR A 39 1.95 9.28 -5.14
C THR A 39 1.84 10.80 -5.25
N ILE A 40 0.80 11.41 -4.67
CA ILE A 40 0.61 12.86 -4.66
C ILE A 40 1.71 13.53 -3.84
N MET A 41 2.06 13.00 -2.66
CA MET A 41 3.16 13.53 -1.85
C MET A 41 4.49 13.49 -2.63
N ALA A 42 4.79 12.35 -3.27
CA ALA A 42 5.97 12.19 -4.11
C ALA A 42 5.97 13.12 -5.33
N LEU A 43 4.80 13.40 -5.90
CA LEU A 43 4.66 14.30 -7.04
C LEU A 43 4.96 15.73 -6.63
N ILE A 44 4.39 16.20 -5.51
CA ILE A 44 4.62 17.54 -4.98
C ILE A 44 6.10 17.75 -4.64
N ASP A 45 6.71 16.76 -4.01
CA ASP A 45 8.15 16.75 -3.71
C ASP A 45 8.99 16.94 -4.98
N ARG A 46 8.68 16.19 -6.04
CA ARG A 46 9.38 16.30 -7.34
C ARG A 46 9.12 17.60 -8.09
N VAL A 47 7.90 18.08 -8.11
CA VAL A 47 7.57 19.37 -8.72
C VAL A 47 8.35 20.48 -8.01
N THR A 48 8.40 20.45 -6.69
CA THR A 48 9.10 21.45 -5.89
C THR A 48 10.62 21.39 -6.12
N GLY A 49 11.21 20.19 -6.04
CA GLY A 49 12.64 19.98 -6.31
C GLY A 49 13.04 20.40 -7.73
N TYR A 50 12.24 20.03 -8.74
CA TYR A 50 12.49 20.44 -10.13
C TYR A 50 12.43 21.96 -10.33
N LEU A 51 11.47 22.64 -9.69
CA LEU A 51 11.32 24.10 -9.81
C LEU A 51 12.37 24.89 -9.03
N MET A 52 12.82 24.38 -7.88
CA MET A 52 13.73 25.09 -6.98
C MET A 52 15.21 24.76 -7.22
N GLU A 53 15.53 23.48 -7.42
CA GLU A 53 16.91 23.00 -7.55
C GLU A 53 17.31 22.74 -9.00
N GLY A 54 16.32 22.63 -9.90
CA GLY A 54 16.54 22.26 -11.29
C GLY A 54 16.88 20.78 -11.46
N GLY A 55 17.34 20.40 -12.65
CA GLY A 55 17.74 19.02 -12.96
C GLY A 55 16.64 18.19 -13.63
N ALA A 56 16.75 16.87 -13.57
CA ALA A 56 15.82 15.97 -14.24
C ALA A 56 14.57 15.74 -13.38
N PHE A 57 13.38 15.90 -13.99
CA PHE A 57 12.11 15.63 -13.31
C PHE A 57 11.96 14.15 -12.91
N LEU A 58 12.43 13.25 -13.77
CA LEU A 58 12.50 11.82 -13.48
C LEU A 58 13.92 11.42 -13.12
N GLU A 59 14.12 11.11 -11.84
CA GLU A 59 15.41 10.60 -11.38
C GLU A 59 15.52 9.09 -11.64
N LEU A 60 16.53 8.69 -12.41
CA LEU A 60 16.80 7.31 -12.83
C LEU A 60 17.99 6.69 -12.08
N THR A 61 18.19 7.10 -10.83
CA THR A 61 19.27 6.59 -9.98
C THR A 61 18.84 5.30 -9.25
N PRO A 62 19.76 4.36 -8.99
CA PRO A 62 19.49 3.17 -8.18
C PRO A 62 18.92 3.51 -6.80
N GLU A 63 19.39 4.58 -6.19
CA GLU A 63 18.95 5.07 -4.89
C GLU A 63 17.47 5.51 -4.94
N ALA A 64 17.09 6.25 -5.99
CA ALA A 64 15.70 6.68 -6.18
C ALA A 64 14.75 5.53 -6.57
N VAL A 65 15.27 4.39 -7.03
CA VAL A 65 14.51 3.14 -7.20
C VAL A 65 14.33 2.46 -5.85
N ALA A 66 15.41 2.28 -5.10
CA ALA A 66 15.40 1.67 -3.78
C ALA A 66 14.42 2.41 -2.84
N LEU A 67 14.47 3.75 -2.82
CA LEU A 67 13.55 4.56 -2.03
C LEU A 67 12.08 4.31 -2.39
N GLY A 68 11.77 4.18 -3.69
CA GLY A 68 10.43 3.86 -4.16
C GLY A 68 9.91 2.54 -3.63
N PHE A 69 10.74 1.50 -3.67
CA PHE A 69 10.39 0.18 -3.11
C PHE A 69 10.29 0.18 -1.59
N VAL A 70 11.13 0.94 -0.89
CA VAL A 70 11.03 1.09 0.58
C VAL A 70 9.69 1.72 0.95
N MET A 71 9.30 2.82 0.29
CA MET A 71 8.01 3.48 0.53
C MET A 71 6.83 2.57 0.20
N LEU A 72 6.88 1.87 -0.94
CA LEU A 72 5.84 0.92 -1.35
C LEU A 72 5.70 -0.23 -0.34
N THR A 73 6.82 -0.80 0.10
CA THR A 73 6.84 -1.89 1.09
C THR A 73 6.24 -1.43 2.42
N ALA A 74 6.58 -0.22 2.88
CA ALA A 74 6.02 0.34 4.11
C ALA A 74 4.48 0.51 4.00
N ALA A 75 3.98 1.01 2.87
CA ALA A 75 2.54 1.16 2.64
C ALA A 75 1.80 -0.20 2.65
N ILE A 76 2.40 -1.23 2.04
CA ILE A 76 1.85 -2.59 2.04
C ILE A 76 1.83 -3.16 3.46
N ILE A 77 2.92 -3.02 4.23
CA ILE A 77 2.99 -3.50 5.62
C ILE A 77 1.91 -2.85 6.50
N LEU A 78 1.73 -1.53 6.40
CA LEU A 78 0.70 -0.83 7.17
C LEU A 78 -0.72 -1.29 6.80
N TRP A 79 -0.96 -1.54 5.53
CA TRP A 79 -2.21 -2.14 5.06
C TRP A 79 -2.40 -3.57 5.61
N GLU A 80 -1.38 -4.42 5.52
CA GLU A 80 -1.43 -5.80 6.01
C GLU A 80 -1.72 -5.87 7.51
N ILE A 81 -1.07 -5.00 8.31
CA ILE A 81 -1.35 -4.89 9.75
C ILE A 81 -2.82 -4.55 9.97
N THR A 82 -3.35 -3.57 9.23
CA THR A 82 -4.75 -3.15 9.36
C THR A 82 -5.71 -4.27 8.98
N LEU A 83 -5.39 -5.02 7.93
CA LEU A 83 -6.14 -6.18 7.46
C LEU A 83 -6.15 -7.31 8.49
N LEU A 84 -5.00 -7.61 9.10
CA LEU A 84 -4.86 -8.62 10.14
C LEU A 84 -5.61 -8.24 11.43
N ILE A 85 -5.61 -6.96 11.82
CA ILE A 85 -6.32 -6.49 13.01
C ILE A 85 -7.83 -6.55 12.82
N LYS A 86 -8.33 -6.10 11.67
CA LYS A 86 -9.78 -6.11 11.40
C LYS A 86 -10.31 -7.52 11.13
N ASP A 87 -9.45 -8.45 10.70
CA ASP A 87 -9.76 -9.85 10.37
C ASP A 87 -11.16 -10.00 9.74
N PRO A 88 -11.43 -9.33 8.61
CA PRO A 88 -12.78 -9.28 8.01
C PRO A 88 -13.32 -10.67 7.63
N LYS A 89 -12.43 -11.66 7.46
CA LYS A 89 -12.78 -13.06 7.20
C LYS A 89 -12.87 -13.93 8.45
N GLY A 90 -12.56 -13.39 9.63
CA GLY A 90 -12.55 -14.12 10.89
C GLY A 90 -11.60 -15.31 10.92
N VAL A 91 -10.55 -15.33 10.08
CA VAL A 91 -9.65 -16.49 9.94
C VAL A 91 -8.85 -16.69 11.23
N LEU A 92 -8.40 -15.60 11.85
CA LEU A 92 -7.64 -15.61 13.10
C LEU A 92 -8.56 -15.89 14.29
N SER A 93 -9.77 -15.30 14.30
CA SER A 93 -10.79 -15.56 15.33
C SER A 93 -11.27 -17.01 15.33
N LYS A 94 -11.48 -17.60 14.14
CA LYS A 94 -11.92 -19.00 13.99
C LYS A 94 -10.86 -20.00 14.46
N LYS A 95 -9.58 -19.75 14.18
CA LYS A 95 -8.46 -20.57 14.71
C LYS A 95 -8.40 -20.51 16.24
N ARG A 96 -8.59 -19.34 16.85
CA ARG A 96 -8.58 -19.19 18.32
C ARG A 96 -9.68 -20.00 19.01
N LYS A 97 -10.89 -20.01 18.44
CA LYS A 97 -12.03 -20.81 18.95
C LYS A 97 -11.81 -22.33 18.84
N ILE A 98 -11.15 -22.79 17.78
CA ILE A 98 -10.85 -24.22 17.59
C ILE A 98 -9.81 -24.69 18.60
N ILE A 99 -8.76 -23.91 18.84
CA ILE A 99 -7.69 -24.29 19.78
C ILE A 99 -8.22 -24.26 21.23
N GLY A 100 -8.91 -23.21 21.64
CA GLY A 100 -9.49 -23.13 22.99
C GLY A 100 -10.61 -24.14 23.27
N GLY A 101 -11.28 -24.66 22.23
CA GLY A 101 -12.27 -25.73 22.36
C GLY A 101 -11.68 -27.14 22.47
N LEU A 102 -10.39 -27.31 22.15
CA LEU A 102 -9.66 -28.59 22.28
C LEU A 102 -8.98 -28.73 23.64
N GLU A 103 -8.63 -27.62 24.31
CA GLU A 103 -8.05 -27.64 25.68
C GLU A 103 -9.11 -27.76 26.79
N GLY A 104 -10.40 -27.63 26.45
CA GLY A 104 -11.53 -27.69 27.39
C GLY A 104 -12.27 -29.03 27.47
N LYS A 105 -11.71 -30.11 26.92
CA LYS A 105 -12.23 -31.49 27.00
C LYS A 105 -11.18 -32.41 27.58
#